data_AF-H6RF40-F1
#
_entry.id   AF-H6RF40-F1
#
_cell.length_a   1.000
_cell.length_b   1.000
_cell.length_c   1.000
_cell.angle_alpha   90.00
_cell.angle_beta   90.00
_cell.angle_gamma   90.00
#
_symmetry.space_group_name_H-M   'P 1'
#
loop_
_entity.id
_entity.type
_entity.pdbx_description
1 polymer ?
#
loop_
_entity_poly.entity_id
_entity_poly.type
_entity_poly.pdbx_seq_one_letter_code
_entity_poly.pdbx_strand_id
1 'polypeptide(L)'
;MKITEKDTYTILGDERDDVLDFAMYLEKIVPLHYDKKNLVIDLLKYENLTLDQLVQFIKLSNYQRGGKLSYVIVNTGIDYDLVPDEMVVVPTLEEAGDIIAMEEIERDLGF
;
A
#
# COMPACT_ATOMS: atom_id res chain seq x y z
N MET A 1 0.66 7.08 -13.24
CA MET A 1 0.04 6.52 -12.03
C MET A 1 -1.45 6.56 -12.23
N LYS A 2 -2.08 5.39 -12.11
CA LYS A 2 -3.54 5.23 -12.17
C LYS A 2 -4.09 5.43 -10.77
N ILE A 3 -5.15 6.22 -10.66
CA ILE A 3 -5.81 6.53 -9.38
C ILE A 3 -7.24 6.01 -9.45
N THR A 4 -7.66 5.27 -8.43
CA THR A 4 -9.06 4.89 -8.25
C THR A 4 -9.49 5.29 -6.85
N GLU A 5 -10.44 6.21 -6.74
CA GLU A 5 -10.98 6.63 -5.46
C GLU A 5 -12.12 5.69 -5.05
N LYS A 6 -12.11 5.29 -3.78
CA LYS A 6 -13.19 4.61 -3.07
C LYS A 6 -13.63 5.51 -1.92
N ASP A 7 -14.72 5.12 -1.25
CA ASP A 7 -15.31 5.94 -0.18
C ASP A 7 -14.34 6.13 1.00
N THR A 8 -13.60 5.07 1.39
CA THR A 8 -12.72 5.08 2.57
C THR A 8 -11.22 5.00 2.24
N TYR A 9 -10.85 4.74 0.99
CA TYR A 9 -9.45 4.61 0.58
C TYR A 9 -9.20 5.00 -0.88
N THR A 10 -7.95 5.16 -1.24
CA THR A 10 -7.52 5.42 -2.62
C THR A 10 -6.54 4.36 -3.08
N ILE A 11 -6.81 3.79 -4.26
CA ILE A 11 -5.92 2.84 -4.91
C ILE A 11 -4.97 3.62 -5.83
N LEU A 12 -3.67 3.45 -5.61
CA LEU A 12 -2.59 3.98 -6.43
C LEU A 12 -1.92 2.82 -7.16
N GLY A 13 -2.09 2.77 -8.48
CA GLY A 13 -1.45 1.78 -9.34
C GLY A 13 -0.39 2.42 -10.23
N ASP A 14 0.66 1.68 -10.55
CA ASP A 14 1.63 2.15 -11.53
C ASP A 14 1.10 1.98 -12.96
N GLU A 15 1.37 2.95 -13.83
CA GLU A 15 1.05 2.90 -15.28
C GLU A 15 2.29 2.68 -16.15
N ARG A 16 3.48 2.65 -15.57
CA ARG A 16 4.74 2.35 -16.25
C ARG A 16 5.06 0.87 -16.05
N ASP A 17 6.31 0.44 -16.16
CA ASP A 17 6.72 -0.94 -15.88
C ASP A 17 7.97 -0.98 -15.00
N ASP A 18 8.09 -0.03 -14.07
CA ASP A 18 9.23 0.07 -13.16
C ASP A 18 8.75 0.31 -11.72
N VAL A 19 8.82 -0.75 -10.92
CA VAL A 19 8.35 -0.74 -9.54
C VAL A 19 9.24 0.11 -8.62
N LEU A 20 10.54 0.23 -8.92
CA LEU A 20 11.47 1.02 -8.12
C LEU A 20 11.24 2.51 -8.36
N ASP A 21 11.08 2.90 -9.62
CA ASP A 21 10.68 4.25 -9.98
C ASP A 21 9.32 4.61 -9.39
N PHE A 22 8.39 3.66 -9.37
CA PHE A 22 7.08 3.88 -8.76
C PHE A 22 7.17 4.08 -7.24
N ALA A 23 7.94 3.27 -6.51
CA ALA A 23 8.17 3.45 -5.08
C ALA A 23 8.76 4.84 -4.78
N MET A 24 9.81 5.24 -5.52
CA MET A 24 10.42 6.57 -5.38
C MET A 24 9.45 7.72 -5.72
N TYR A 25 8.58 7.52 -6.70
CA TYR A 25 7.55 8.49 -7.07
C TYR A 25 6.50 8.63 -5.96
N LEU A 26 6.04 7.50 -5.40
CA LEU A 26 5.07 7.49 -4.32
C LEU A 26 5.62 8.19 -3.06
N GLU A 27 6.89 7.97 -2.71
CA GLU A 27 7.55 8.67 -1.59
C GLU A 27 7.49 10.20 -1.72
N LYS A 28 7.44 10.73 -2.95
CA LYS A 28 7.36 12.17 -3.21
C LYS A 28 5.92 12.66 -3.25
N ILE A 29 5.02 11.91 -3.90
CA ILE A 29 3.67 12.40 -4.19
C ILE A 29 2.70 12.19 -3.03
N VAL A 30 2.89 11.13 -2.23
CA VAL A 30 1.98 10.79 -1.12
C VAL A 30 1.96 11.88 -0.06
N PRO A 31 3.11 12.36 0.48
CA PRO A 31 3.11 13.45 1.46
C PRO A 31 2.49 14.76 0.95
N LEU A 32 2.42 14.96 -0.37
CA LEU A 32 1.92 16.21 -0.97
C LEU A 32 0.41 16.17 -1.26
N HIS A 33 -0.14 14.99 -1.56
CA HIS A 33 -1.49 14.88 -2.13
C HIS A 33 -2.35 13.78 -1.49
N TYR A 34 -1.75 12.87 -0.73
CA TYR A 34 -2.42 11.65 -0.25
C TYR A 34 -2.10 11.34 1.23
N ASP A 35 -1.52 12.30 1.95
CA ASP A 35 -1.08 12.21 3.35
C ASP A 35 -2.22 12.01 4.37
N LYS A 36 -3.47 12.13 3.92
CA LYS A 36 -4.69 12.00 4.73
C LYS A 36 -5.63 10.91 4.24
N LYS A 37 -5.17 10.06 3.32
CA LYS A 37 -5.96 8.99 2.73
C LYS A 37 -5.41 7.64 3.15
N ASN A 38 -6.30 6.69 3.44
CA ASN A 38 -5.93 5.27 3.44
C ASN A 38 -5.53 4.87 2.03
N LEU A 39 -4.41 4.17 1.89
CA LEU A 39 -3.85 3.84 0.59
C LEU A 39 -3.79 2.35 0.35
N VAL A 40 -4.18 1.98 -0.86
CA VAL A 40 -3.92 0.67 -1.45
C VAL A 40 -2.93 0.86 -2.59
N ILE A 41 -1.80 0.17 -2.54
CA ILE A 41 -0.79 0.20 -3.61
C ILE A 41 -0.98 -1.04 -4.47
N ASP A 42 -1.48 -0.84 -5.68
CA ASP A 42 -1.76 -1.93 -6.62
C ASP A 42 -0.47 -2.29 -7.38
N LEU A 43 0.12 -3.41 -7.01
CA LEU A 43 1.30 -4.02 -7.63
C LEU A 43 0.96 -5.35 -8.31
N LEU A 44 -0.32 -5.65 -8.59
CA LEU A 44 -0.75 -6.93 -9.15
C LEU A 44 -0.08 -7.26 -10.50
N LYS A 45 0.22 -6.24 -11.31
CA LYS A 45 0.90 -6.42 -12.59
C LYS A 45 2.35 -6.92 -12.48
N TYR A 46 2.97 -6.81 -11.29
CA TYR A 46 4.34 -7.26 -11.05
C TYR A 46 4.34 -8.69 -10.53
N GLU A 47 4.15 -9.66 -11.42
CA GLU A 47 4.09 -11.09 -11.06
C GLU A 47 5.43 -11.65 -10.53
N ASN A 48 6.56 -11.02 -10.92
CA ASN A 48 7.91 -11.42 -10.49
C ASN A 48 8.54 -10.39 -9.54
N LEU A 49 7.72 -9.77 -8.68
CA LEU A 49 8.20 -8.81 -7.69
C LEU A 49 9.17 -9.49 -6.72
N THR A 50 10.33 -8.88 -6.47
CA THR A 50 11.28 -9.41 -5.49
C THR A 50 11.09 -8.76 -4.12
N LEU A 51 11.55 -9.42 -3.06
CA LEU A 51 11.58 -8.83 -1.71
C LEU A 51 12.37 -7.52 -1.68
N ASP A 52 13.52 -7.45 -2.35
CA ASP A 52 14.35 -6.23 -2.42
C ASP A 52 13.61 -5.04 -3.07
N GLN A 53 12.71 -5.31 -4.00
CA GLN A 53 11.83 -4.30 -4.60
C GLN A 53 10.68 -3.94 -3.67
N LEU A 54 10.08 -4.92 -2.99
CA LEU A 54 8.99 -4.70 -2.03
C LEU A 54 9.45 -3.86 -0.83
N VAL A 55 10.65 -4.09 -0.30
CA VAL A 55 11.18 -3.34 0.85
C VAL A 55 11.35 -1.84 0.55
N GLN A 56 11.40 -1.43 -0.72
CA GLN A 56 11.42 0.00 -1.07
C GLN A 56 10.14 0.74 -0.67
N PHE A 57 9.05 0.03 -0.40
CA PHE A 57 7.79 0.63 0.05
C PHE A 57 7.72 0.78 1.58
N ILE A 58 8.64 0.20 2.35
CA ILE A 58 8.62 0.21 3.83
C ILE A 58 8.62 1.64 4.38
N LYS A 59 9.49 2.50 3.85
CA LYS A 59 9.63 3.88 4.35
C LYS A 59 8.31 4.64 4.23
N LEU A 60 7.60 4.46 3.11
CA LEU A 60 6.31 5.10 2.89
C LEU A 60 5.19 4.43 3.72
N SER A 61 5.22 3.10 3.86
CA SER A 61 4.32 2.37 4.75
C SER A 61 4.39 2.92 6.18
N ASN A 62 5.61 3.03 6.72
CA ASN A 62 5.86 3.57 8.05
C ASN A 62 5.41 5.03 8.19
N TYR A 63 5.61 5.85 7.15
CA TYR A 63 5.12 7.23 7.14
C TYR A 63 3.59 7.30 7.25
N GLN A 64 2.85 6.54 6.44
CA GLN A 64 1.38 6.55 6.46
C GLN A 64 0.82 5.93 7.74
N ARG A 65 1.33 4.76 8.14
CA ARG A 65 0.88 4.06 9.36
C ARG A 65 1.21 4.85 10.62
N GLY A 66 2.35 5.55 10.65
CA GLY A 66 2.69 6.50 11.72
C GLY A 66 1.73 7.70 11.80
N GLY A 67 1.12 8.08 10.68
CA GLY A 67 0.02 9.05 10.59
C GLY A 67 -1.37 8.50 10.94
N LYS A 68 -1.45 7.25 11.44
CA LYS A 68 -2.70 6.52 11.69
C LYS A 68 -3.56 6.30 10.44
N LEU A 69 -2.92 6.15 9.29
CA LEU A 69 -3.58 5.82 8.02
C LEU A 69 -3.19 4.42 7.58
N SER A 70 -4.12 3.73 6.96
CA SER A 70 -3.86 2.41 6.39
C SER A 70 -2.97 2.51 5.15
N TYR A 71 -2.06 1.56 5.01
CA TYR A 71 -1.20 1.40 3.83
C TYR A 71 -1.08 -0.09 3.52
N VAL A 72 -1.77 -0.53 2.48
CA VAL A 72 -1.87 -1.94 2.10
C VAL A 72 -1.33 -2.11 0.69
N ILE A 73 -0.46 -3.09 0.49
CA ILE A 73 0.10 -3.44 -0.83
C ILE A 73 -0.66 -4.66 -1.36
N VAL A 74 -0.97 -4.65 -2.66
CA VAL A 74 -1.65 -5.77 -3.31
C VAL A 74 -0.73 -6.41 -4.34
N ASN A 75 -0.37 -7.67 -4.11
CA ASN A 75 0.48 -8.45 -5.01
C ASN A 75 0.30 -9.95 -4.74
N THR A 76 0.39 -10.77 -5.79
CA THR A 76 0.25 -12.23 -5.74
C THR A 76 1.57 -12.99 -5.93
N GLY A 77 2.66 -12.29 -6.26
CA GLY A 77 3.95 -12.87 -6.64
C GLY A 77 4.98 -12.95 -5.51
N ILE A 78 4.63 -12.50 -4.29
CA ILE A 78 5.53 -12.46 -3.14
C ILE A 78 5.24 -13.64 -2.20
N ASP A 79 6.31 -14.19 -1.63
CA ASP A 79 6.23 -15.10 -0.49
C ASP A 79 5.89 -14.31 0.78
N TYR A 80 4.65 -14.48 1.26
CA TYR A 80 4.12 -13.77 2.42
C TYR A 80 4.88 -14.09 3.71
N ASP A 81 5.50 -15.27 3.83
CA ASP A 81 6.28 -15.66 5.01
C ASP A 81 7.57 -14.83 5.16
N LEU A 82 7.99 -14.15 4.09
CA LEU A 82 9.19 -13.31 4.05
C LEU A 82 8.89 -11.82 4.09
N VAL A 83 7.61 -11.44 4.15
CA VAL A 83 7.18 -10.04 4.23
C VAL A 83 7.42 -9.52 5.66
N PRO A 84 8.15 -8.40 5.84
CA PRO A 84 8.31 -7.74 7.13
C PRO A 84 6.97 -7.39 7.79
N ASP A 85 6.89 -7.57 9.12
CA ASP A 85 5.69 -7.26 9.93
C ASP A 85 5.23 -5.79 9.80
N GLU A 86 6.13 -4.87 9.40
CA GLU A 86 5.78 -3.46 9.16
C GLU A 86 5.02 -3.22 7.84
N MET A 87 4.83 -4.25 7.02
CA MET A 87 4.09 -4.18 5.76
C MET A 87 2.87 -5.08 5.79
N VAL A 88 1.77 -4.56 5.24
CA VAL A 88 0.58 -5.37 4.97
C VAL A 88 0.52 -5.63 3.47
N VAL A 89 0.67 -6.90 3.09
CA VAL A 89 0.62 -7.35 1.71
C VAL A 89 -0.48 -8.40 1.59
N VAL A 90 -1.40 -8.22 0.65
CA VAL A 90 -2.52 -9.14 0.40
C VAL A 90 -2.63 -9.50 -1.08
N PRO A 91 -3.20 -10.66 -1.43
CA PRO A 91 -3.32 -11.08 -2.82
C PRO A 91 -4.37 -10.31 -3.62
N THR A 92 -5.38 -9.71 -2.98
CA THR A 92 -6.51 -9.10 -3.70
C THR A 92 -6.86 -7.68 -3.25
N LEU A 93 -7.47 -6.90 -4.16
CA LEU A 93 -8.03 -5.58 -3.83
C LEU A 93 -9.19 -5.67 -2.83
N GLU A 94 -9.89 -6.81 -2.78
CA GLU A 94 -10.98 -7.06 -1.84
C GLU A 94 -10.45 -7.18 -0.41
N GLU A 95 -9.46 -8.04 -0.18
CA GLU A 95 -8.80 -8.17 1.12
C GLU A 95 -8.15 -6.85 1.57
N ALA A 96 -7.61 -6.07 0.63
CA ALA A 96 -7.06 -4.76 0.96
C ALA A 96 -8.14 -3.82 1.51
N GLY A 97 -9.35 -3.86 0.94
CA GLY A 97 -10.50 -3.14 1.47
C GLY A 97 -10.92 -3.64 2.84
N ASP A 98 -10.93 -4.96 3.06
CA ASP A 98 -11.32 -5.57 4.33
C ASP A 98 -10.34 -5.20 5.46
N ILE A 99 -9.02 -5.21 5.20
CA ILE A 99 -8.01 -4.74 6.15
C ILE A 99 -8.25 -3.28 6.51
N ILE A 100 -8.48 -2.41 5.52
CA ILE A 100 -8.70 -0.98 5.79
C ILE A 100 -9.95 -0.79 6.64
N ALA A 101 -11.04 -1.48 6.32
CA ALA A 101 -12.27 -1.41 7.10
C ALA A 101 -12.06 -1.88 8.54
N MET A 102 -11.30 -2.97 8.74
CA MET A 102 -10.93 -3.45 10.08
C MET A 102 -10.10 -2.43 10.84
N GLU A 103 -9.03 -1.89 10.23
CA GLU A 103 -8.16 -0.89 10.87
C GLU A 103 -8.92 0.41 11.18
N GLU A 104 -9.89 0.84 10.35
CA GLU A 104 -10.75 1.99 10.64
C GLU A 104 -11.62 1.76 11.88
N ILE A 105 -12.23 0.58 12.01
CA ILE A 105 -13.01 0.20 13.19
C ILE A 105 -12.12 0.20 14.43
N GLU A 106 -10.92 -0.37 14.37
CA GLU A 106 -9.97 -0.38 15.50
C GLU A 106 -9.58 1.03 15.93
N ARG A 107 -9.30 1.92 14.96
CA ARG A 107 -8.98 3.33 15.22
C ARG A 107 -10.16 4.07 15.87
N ASP A 108 -11.38 3.84 15.41
CA ASP A 108 -12.59 4.44 15.96
C ASP A 108 -12.87 3.97 17.41
N LEU A 109 -12.48 2.73 17.71
CA LEU A 109 -12.53 2.16 19.06
C LEU A 109 -11.37 2.60 19.96
N GLY A 110 -10.39 3.33 19.42
CA GLY A 110 -9.26 3.90 20.16
C GLY A 110 -8.13 2.92 20.46
N PHE A 111 -8.04 1.82 19.70
CA PHE A 111 -6.92 0.86 19.77
C PHE A 111 -5.78 1.25 18.81
#